data_AF-A0A4R2AXE8-F1
#
_entry.id   AF-A0A4R2AXE8-F1
#
_cell.length_a   1.000
_cell.length_b   1.000
_cell.length_c   1.000
_cell.angle_alpha   90.00
_cell.angle_beta   90.00
_cell.angle_gamma   90.00
#
_symmetry.space_group_name_H-M   'P 1'
#
loop_
_entity.id
_entity.type
_entity.pdbx_description
1 polymer ?
#
loop_
_entity_poly.entity_id
_entity_poly.type
_entity_poly.pdbx_seq_one_letter_code
_entity_poly.pdbx_strand_id
1 'polypeptide(L)'
;MKRAIQLMSIVVLGMIMVACSSSSANFDPEEEKKKATEVMEGVLTSFEDQEKLAEGATRDESNQIAWDKIKEKNSDALSDDLSNEEEKRLLYILTVNKAEDTANGGTKSNLHFNQNTKIKDTIFNEEDKTFNFDIEMFGVDNEIITLKKQEDAWKITKVTEPE
;
A
#
# COMPACT_ATOMS: atom_id res chain seq x y z
N MET A 1 36.44 -59.98 38.61
CA MET A 1 35.22 -59.97 37.77
C MET A 1 35.21 -58.66 37.00
N LYS A 2 35.62 -58.70 35.72
CA LYS A 2 34.77 -58.62 34.51
C LYS A 2 34.18 -57.21 34.23
N ARG A 3 34.77 -56.59 33.20
CA ARG A 3 34.15 -55.75 32.13
C ARG A 3 33.60 -54.37 32.58
N ALA A 4 33.70 -53.27 31.84
CA ALA A 4 33.93 -53.05 30.41
C ALA A 4 34.53 -51.63 30.16
N ILE A 5 35.22 -51.51 29.03
CA ILE A 5 35.68 -50.29 28.36
C ILE A 5 34.51 -49.68 27.54
N GLN A 6 34.63 -48.40 27.15
CA GLN A 6 33.96 -47.65 26.06
C GLN A 6 32.94 -46.61 26.55
N LEU A 7 32.82 -45.38 26.01
CA LEU A 7 33.35 -44.77 24.77
C LEU A 7 33.24 -43.23 24.92
N MET A 8 34.08 -42.53 24.15
CA MET A 8 34.05 -41.10 23.86
C MET A 8 32.63 -40.52 23.67
N SER A 9 32.42 -39.28 24.14
CA SER A 9 31.83 -38.21 23.32
C SER A 9 32.13 -36.86 23.96
N ILE A 10 33.19 -36.23 23.47
CA ILE A 10 33.43 -34.80 23.59
C ILE A 10 32.32 -34.13 22.77
N VAL A 11 31.34 -33.55 23.43
CA VAL A 11 30.43 -32.58 22.78
C VAL A 11 30.89 -31.20 23.19
N VAL A 12 31.83 -30.67 22.40
CA VAL A 12 32.03 -29.24 22.26
C VAL A 12 30.72 -28.71 21.69
N LEU A 13 29.86 -28.16 22.54
CA LEU A 13 28.70 -27.41 22.07
C LEU A 13 29.24 -26.10 21.51
N GLY A 14 29.54 -26.13 20.22
CA GLY A 14 29.99 -25.01 19.44
C GLY A 14 28.98 -23.87 19.53
N MET A 15 29.53 -22.68 19.75
CA MET A 15 28.89 -21.41 19.48
C MET A 15 28.19 -21.46 18.12
N ILE A 16 26.86 -21.51 18.11
CA ILE A 16 26.12 -20.92 17.01
C ILE A 16 25.94 -19.45 17.39
N MET A 17 27.03 -18.68 17.25
CA MET A 17 26.83 -17.30 16.82
C MET A 17 26.21 -17.44 15.44
N VAL A 18 24.87 -17.44 15.38
CA VAL A 18 24.19 -17.04 14.16
C VAL A 18 24.73 -15.65 13.93
N ALA A 19 25.65 -15.54 13.00
CA ALA A 19 25.95 -14.27 12.40
C ALA A 19 24.58 -13.76 11.94
N CYS A 20 24.05 -12.74 12.62
CA CYS A 20 23.29 -11.71 11.94
C CYS A 20 24.25 -11.07 10.94
N SER A 21 24.64 -11.81 9.90
CA SER A 21 24.97 -11.23 8.63
C SER A 21 23.66 -10.64 8.17
N SER A 22 23.42 -9.40 8.57
CA SER A 22 22.48 -8.51 7.91
C SER A 22 22.59 -8.82 6.42
N SER A 23 21.54 -9.39 5.88
CA SER A 23 21.37 -9.55 4.46
C SER A 23 21.24 -8.15 3.87
N SER A 24 22.35 -7.41 3.82
CA SER A 24 22.58 -6.32 2.88
C SER A 24 22.85 -6.95 1.51
N ALA A 25 21.98 -7.86 1.09
CA ALA A 25 21.83 -8.18 -0.31
C ALA A 25 21.36 -6.87 -0.95
N ASN A 26 22.25 -6.29 -1.75
CA ASN A 26 22.09 -5.10 -2.58
C ASN A 26 20.65 -4.58 -2.65
N PHE A 27 20.34 -3.51 -1.91
CA PHE A 27 19.21 -2.66 -2.25
C PHE A 27 19.54 -2.00 -3.58
N ASP A 28 18.97 -2.50 -4.67
CA ASP A 28 19.05 -1.90 -5.99
C ASP A 28 17.86 -0.96 -6.16
N PRO A 29 18.07 0.38 -6.16
CA PRO A 29 16.97 1.33 -6.27
C PRO A 29 16.16 1.17 -7.55
N GLU A 30 16.75 0.72 -8.67
CA GLU A 30 16.03 0.55 -9.92
C GLU A 30 15.13 -0.69 -9.88
N GLU A 31 15.62 -1.81 -9.33
CA GLU A 31 14.81 -3.01 -9.15
C GLU A 31 13.67 -2.76 -8.15
N GLU A 32 13.97 -2.09 -7.04
CA GLU A 32 12.98 -1.80 -6.01
C GLU A 32 11.97 -0.74 -6.48
N LYS A 33 12.38 0.22 -7.30
CA LYS A 33 11.45 1.18 -7.94
C LYS A 33 10.42 0.43 -8.78
N LYS A 34 10.85 -0.56 -9.58
CA LYS A 34 9.94 -1.36 -10.39
C LYS A 34 8.88 -2.07 -9.52
N LYS A 35 9.30 -2.70 -8.41
CA LYS A 35 8.38 -3.38 -7.49
C LYS A 35 7.40 -2.40 -6.83
N ALA A 36 7.89 -1.23 -6.39
CA ALA A 36 7.04 -0.20 -5.82
C ALA A 36 6.03 0.36 -6.86
N THR A 37 6.46 0.55 -8.11
CA THR A 37 5.57 0.95 -9.20
C THR A 37 4.50 -0.11 -9.47
N GLU A 38 4.84 -1.40 -9.49
CA GLU A 38 3.88 -2.49 -9.67
C GLU A 38 2.79 -2.49 -8.58
N VAL A 39 3.17 -2.26 -7.31
CA VAL A 39 2.21 -2.09 -6.21
C VAL A 39 1.30 -0.89 -6.48
N MET A 40 1.87 0.25 -6.86
CA MET A 40 1.12 1.48 -7.04
C MET A 40 0.16 1.40 -8.23
N GLU A 41 0.61 0.86 -9.36
CA GLU A 41 -0.24 0.57 -10.53
C GLU A 41 -1.34 -0.44 -10.20
N GLY A 42 -1.03 -1.47 -9.40
CA GLY A 42 -2.01 -2.43 -8.92
C GLY A 42 -3.16 -1.77 -8.15
N VAL A 43 -2.86 -0.81 -7.28
CA VAL A 43 -3.89 -0.05 -6.54
C VAL A 43 -4.69 0.85 -7.49
N LEU A 44 -4.02 1.60 -8.37
CA LEU A 44 -4.67 2.54 -9.31
C LEU A 44 -5.52 1.84 -10.38
N THR A 45 -5.32 0.54 -10.59
CA THR A 45 -6.08 -0.28 -11.55
C THR A 45 -6.86 -1.41 -10.87
N SER A 46 -7.04 -1.33 -9.56
CA SER A 46 -7.61 -2.42 -8.76
C SER A 46 -9.07 -2.73 -9.09
N PHE A 47 -9.83 -1.83 -9.71
CA PHE A 47 -11.24 -2.04 -10.09
C PHE A 47 -11.48 -1.72 -11.56
N GLU A 48 -12.61 -2.19 -12.11
CA GLU A 48 -12.99 -1.86 -13.49
C GLU A 48 -13.23 -0.35 -13.67
N ASP A 49 -13.12 0.14 -14.91
CA ASP A 49 -13.34 1.56 -15.18
C ASP A 49 -14.77 1.97 -14.78
N GLN A 50 -14.86 3.02 -13.96
CA GLN A 50 -16.10 3.50 -13.38
C GLN A 50 -16.88 2.43 -12.59
N GLU A 51 -16.21 1.41 -12.05
CA GLU A 51 -16.87 0.41 -11.19
C GLU A 51 -17.54 1.10 -10.00
N LYS A 52 -18.81 0.78 -9.74
CA LYS A 52 -19.55 1.36 -8.63
C LYS A 52 -19.11 0.71 -7.32
N LEU A 53 -18.39 1.46 -6.49
CA LEU A 53 -17.88 0.98 -5.21
C LEU A 53 -18.94 1.11 -4.11
N ALA A 54 -19.69 2.20 -4.09
CA ALA A 54 -20.68 2.42 -3.04
C ALA A 54 -21.90 3.22 -3.51
N GLU A 55 -23.01 2.99 -2.82
CA GLU A 55 -24.21 3.80 -2.83
C GLU A 55 -24.67 3.96 -1.38
N GLY A 56 -24.96 5.20 -0.99
CA GLY A 56 -25.36 5.54 0.36
C GLY A 56 -26.30 6.74 0.39
N ALA A 57 -27.05 6.88 1.48
CA ALA A 57 -27.90 8.04 1.72
C ALA A 57 -27.07 9.30 2.01
N THR A 58 -25.85 9.14 2.54
CA THR A 58 -24.90 10.22 2.78
C THR A 58 -23.56 9.92 2.12
N ARG A 59 -22.75 10.97 1.95
CA ARG A 59 -21.37 10.82 1.46
C ARG A 59 -20.51 10.02 2.44
N ASP A 60 -20.70 10.21 3.74
CA ASP A 60 -19.92 9.49 4.77
C ASP A 60 -20.19 8.00 4.75
N GLU A 61 -21.46 7.60 4.57
CA GLU A 61 -21.85 6.21 4.41
C GLU A 61 -21.20 5.60 3.15
N SER A 62 -21.30 6.30 2.02
CA SER A 62 -20.66 5.83 0.77
C SER A 62 -19.14 5.75 0.89
N ASN A 63 -18.51 6.73 1.54
CA ASN A 63 -17.07 6.75 1.76
C ASN A 63 -16.62 5.52 2.56
N GLN A 64 -17.32 5.20 3.65
CA GLN A 64 -17.00 4.03 4.47
C GLN A 64 -17.12 2.73 3.66
N ILE A 65 -18.23 2.54 2.94
CA ILE A 65 -18.46 1.35 2.12
C ILE A 65 -17.40 1.21 1.01
N ALA A 66 -17.07 2.31 0.33
CA ALA A 66 -16.07 2.31 -0.74
C ALA A 66 -14.67 2.02 -0.17
N TRP A 67 -14.33 2.62 0.97
CA TRP A 67 -13.04 2.40 1.62
C TRP A 67 -12.87 0.95 2.08
N ASP A 68 -13.90 0.33 2.65
CA ASP A 68 -13.83 -1.07 3.06
C ASP A 68 -13.57 -2.00 1.86
N LYS A 69 -14.21 -1.76 0.71
CA LYS A 69 -13.94 -2.50 -0.52
C LYS A 69 -12.51 -2.29 -1.05
N ILE A 70 -12.04 -1.04 -1.05
CA ILE A 70 -10.68 -0.73 -1.50
C ILE A 70 -9.65 -1.41 -0.61
N LYS A 71 -9.84 -1.36 0.72
CA LYS A 71 -8.96 -2.04 1.68
C LYS A 71 -8.94 -3.54 1.49
N GLU A 72 -10.11 -4.17 1.33
CA GLU A 72 -10.20 -5.62 1.12
C GLU A 72 -9.36 -6.03 -0.09
N LYS A 73 -9.52 -5.33 -1.21
CA LYS A 73 -8.85 -5.65 -2.48
C LYS A 73 -7.36 -5.31 -2.50
N ASN A 74 -6.92 -4.34 -1.70
CA ASN A 74 -5.56 -3.80 -1.70
C ASN A 74 -4.82 -3.99 -0.37
N SER A 75 -5.24 -4.94 0.46
CA SER A 75 -4.69 -5.16 1.81
C SER A 75 -3.17 -5.40 1.84
N ASP A 76 -2.61 -6.03 0.81
CA ASP A 76 -1.15 -6.23 0.69
C ASP A 76 -0.38 -4.94 0.35
N ALA A 77 -1.05 -3.97 -0.27
CA ALA A 77 -0.46 -2.70 -0.69
C ALA A 77 -0.64 -1.58 0.35
N LEU A 78 -1.57 -1.74 1.30
CA LEU A 78 -1.88 -0.73 2.31
C LEU A 78 -1.16 -1.04 3.62
N SER A 79 -0.60 -0.01 4.23
CA SER A 79 -0.10 -0.07 5.61
C SER A 79 -1.25 0.09 6.59
N ASP A 80 -1.21 -0.67 7.69
CA ASP A 80 -2.11 -0.48 8.83
C ASP A 80 -1.81 0.82 9.61
N ASP A 81 -0.68 1.46 9.32
CA ASP A 81 -0.24 2.70 9.97
C ASP A 81 -0.80 3.98 9.32
N LEU A 82 -1.58 3.88 8.24
CA LEU A 82 -2.21 5.04 7.62
C LEU A 82 -3.15 5.73 8.61
N SER A 83 -2.97 7.03 8.79
CA SER A 83 -3.90 7.83 9.58
C SER A 83 -5.24 7.99 8.84
N ASN A 84 -6.32 8.23 9.61
CA ASN A 84 -7.65 8.47 9.03
C ASN A 84 -7.67 9.57 7.96
N GLU A 85 -6.81 10.60 8.06
CA GLU A 85 -6.75 11.66 7.04
C GLU A 85 -6.02 11.17 5.77
N GLU A 86 -4.99 10.34 5.89
CA GLU A 86 -4.32 9.73 4.75
C GLU A 86 -5.22 8.71 4.04
N GLU A 87 -6.00 7.92 4.79
CA GLU A 87 -7.03 7.04 4.23
C GLU A 87 -8.08 7.83 3.43
N LYS A 88 -8.54 8.97 3.97
CA LYS A 88 -9.50 9.85 3.27
C LYS A 88 -8.91 10.44 2.00
N ARG A 89 -7.64 10.86 2.02
CA ARG A 89 -6.94 11.36 0.83
C ARG A 89 -6.80 10.27 -0.21
N LEU A 90 -6.41 9.06 0.18
CA LEU A 90 -6.33 7.94 -0.74
C LEU A 90 -7.69 7.59 -1.34
N LEU A 91 -8.76 7.60 -0.53
CA LEU A 91 -10.13 7.42 -1.02
C LEU A 91 -10.51 8.52 -2.02
N TYR A 92 -10.14 9.78 -1.76
CA TYR A 92 -10.35 10.89 -2.70
C TYR A 92 -9.65 10.65 -4.04
N ILE A 93 -8.41 10.15 -4.01
CA ILE A 93 -7.63 9.82 -5.22
C ILE A 93 -8.30 8.70 -6.03
N LEU A 94 -8.76 7.68 -5.34
CA LEU A 94 -9.26 6.44 -5.94
C LEU A 94 -10.74 6.49 -6.31
N THR A 95 -11.47 7.55 -5.96
CA THR A 95 -12.92 7.60 -6.20
C THR A 95 -13.40 8.92 -6.79
N VAL A 96 -14.47 8.84 -7.57
CA VAL A 96 -15.23 9.98 -8.05
C VAL A 96 -16.69 9.84 -7.62
N ASN A 97 -17.28 10.93 -7.14
CA ASN A 97 -18.69 10.94 -6.77
C ASN A 97 -19.56 11.27 -7.98
N LYS A 98 -20.45 10.36 -8.35
CA LYS A 98 -21.49 10.58 -9.35
C LYS A 98 -22.82 10.80 -8.64
N ALA A 99 -23.27 12.05 -8.61
CA ALA A 99 -24.60 12.35 -8.09
C ALA A 99 -25.65 11.72 -9.01
N GLU A 100 -26.58 10.95 -8.42
CA GLU A 100 -27.78 10.48 -9.12
C GLU A 100 -29.01 10.98 -8.37
N ASP A 101 -29.95 11.55 -9.12
CA ASP A 101 -31.23 11.98 -8.59
C ASP A 101 -32.10 10.76 -8.30
N THR A 102 -32.66 10.70 -7.11
CA THR A 102 -33.66 9.69 -6.76
C THR A 102 -35.03 10.09 -7.28
N ALA A 103 -35.88 9.10 -7.57
CA ALA A 103 -37.25 9.32 -8.03
C ALA A 103 -38.11 10.19 -7.08
N ASN A 104 -37.69 10.37 -5.82
CA ASN A 104 -38.38 11.18 -4.81
C ASN A 104 -37.73 12.56 -4.58
N GLY A 105 -36.82 13.01 -5.44
CA GLY A 105 -36.21 14.34 -5.36
C GLY A 105 -35.09 14.50 -4.32
N GLY A 106 -34.59 13.39 -3.75
CA GLY A 106 -33.34 13.38 -2.98
C GLY A 106 -32.12 13.01 -3.84
N THR A 107 -30.91 13.25 -3.36
CA THR A 107 -29.65 12.89 -4.04
C THR A 107 -28.96 11.77 -3.26
N LYS A 108 -28.55 10.69 -3.95
CA LYS A 108 -27.67 9.66 -3.36
C LYS A 108 -26.21 9.98 -3.63
N SER A 109 -25.31 9.54 -2.75
CA SER A 109 -23.88 9.58 -3.03
C SER A 109 -23.45 8.26 -3.64
N ASN A 110 -23.09 8.26 -4.93
CA ASN A 110 -22.53 7.08 -5.60
C ASN A 110 -21.05 7.30 -5.81
N LEU A 111 -20.21 6.48 -5.17
CA LEU A 111 -18.78 6.50 -5.40
C LEU A 111 -18.42 5.45 -6.45
N HIS A 112 -17.76 5.91 -7.49
CA HIS A 112 -17.19 5.07 -8.54
C HIS A 112 -15.68 5.10 -8.43
N PHE A 113 -15.02 4.02 -8.82
CA PHE A 113 -13.57 3.98 -8.90
C PHE A 113 -13.06 4.98 -9.95
N ASN A 114 -11.97 5.67 -9.63
CA ASN A 114 -11.36 6.69 -10.49
C ASN A 114 -10.08 6.17 -11.15
N GLN A 115 -10.15 5.92 -12.46
CA GLN A 115 -8.99 5.56 -13.28
C GLN A 115 -8.35 6.75 -14.01
N ASN A 116 -8.86 7.98 -13.82
CA ASN A 116 -8.25 9.18 -14.40
C ASN A 116 -7.06 9.70 -13.57
N THR A 117 -6.47 8.80 -12.80
CA THR A 117 -5.33 9.04 -11.93
C THR A 117 -4.13 8.33 -12.52
N LYS A 118 -2.99 9.01 -12.62
CA LYS A 118 -1.76 8.43 -13.17
C LYS A 118 -0.53 8.83 -12.36
N ILE A 119 0.48 7.98 -12.41
CA ILE A 119 1.82 8.30 -11.88
C ILE A 119 2.48 9.27 -12.86
N LYS A 120 2.79 10.47 -12.39
CA LYS A 120 3.46 11.53 -13.16
C LYS A 120 4.97 11.44 -13.01
N ASP A 121 5.45 11.24 -11.78
CA ASP A 121 6.87 11.04 -11.47
C ASP A 121 7.04 10.10 -10.27
N THR A 122 8.25 9.60 -10.08
CA THR A 122 8.62 8.76 -8.93
C THR A 122 10.03 9.10 -8.48
N ILE A 123 10.11 9.64 -7.26
CA ILE A 123 11.35 10.11 -6.64
C ILE A 123 11.75 9.11 -5.55
N PHE A 124 13.01 8.68 -5.58
CA PHE A 124 13.59 7.87 -4.52
C PHE A 124 14.20 8.77 -3.42
N ASN A 125 13.79 8.55 -2.18
CA ASN A 125 14.43 9.13 -0.99
C ASN A 125 15.46 8.12 -0.44
N GLU A 126 16.74 8.47 -0.55
CA GLU A 126 17.83 7.60 -0.15
C GLU A 126 17.96 7.43 1.37
N GLU A 127 17.62 8.46 2.16
CA GLU A 127 17.73 8.46 3.61
C GLU A 127 16.70 7.51 4.23
N ASP A 128 15.44 7.64 3.81
CA ASP A 128 14.32 6.86 4.35
C ASP A 128 14.09 5.54 3.62
N LYS A 129 14.79 5.33 2.49
CA LYS A 129 14.58 4.21 1.55
C LYS A 129 13.12 4.11 1.13
N THR A 130 12.53 5.23 0.74
CA THR A 130 11.13 5.32 0.28
C THR A 130 11.03 5.77 -1.16
N PHE A 131 9.89 5.46 -1.78
CA PHE A 131 9.52 6.00 -3.09
C PHE A 131 8.33 6.93 -2.92
N ASN A 132 8.48 8.16 -3.40
CA ASN A 132 7.41 9.15 -3.45
C ASN A 132 6.89 9.20 -4.88
N PHE A 133 5.61 8.88 -5.04
CA PHE A 133 4.90 8.92 -6.30
C PHE A 133 4.12 10.22 -6.39
N ASP A 134 4.43 11.05 -7.40
CA ASP A 134 3.60 12.19 -7.78
C ASP A 134 2.41 11.67 -8.58
N ILE A 135 1.22 11.79 -8.01
CA ILE A 135 -0.02 11.27 -8.54
C ILE A 135 -0.86 12.41 -9.08
N GLU A 136 -1.05 12.43 -10.40
CA GLU A 136 -1.89 13.41 -11.07
C GLU A 136 -3.32 12.87 -11.25
N MET A 137 -4.30 13.60 -10.75
CA MET A 137 -5.73 13.34 -10.94
C MET A 137 -6.32 14.35 -11.93
N PHE A 138 -7.02 13.85 -12.95
CA PHE A 138 -7.74 14.67 -13.94
C PHE A 138 -6.90 15.76 -14.63
N GLY A 139 -5.56 15.65 -14.61
CA GLY A 139 -4.67 16.63 -15.23
C GLY A 139 -4.46 17.93 -14.45
N VAL A 140 -4.93 18.04 -13.21
CA VAL A 140 -4.94 19.31 -12.46
C VAL A 140 -4.52 19.16 -10.99
N ASP A 141 -5.04 18.16 -10.29
CA ASP A 141 -4.76 17.96 -8.87
C ASP A 141 -3.59 16.98 -8.74
N ASN A 142 -2.67 17.24 -7.82
CA ASN A 142 -1.53 16.37 -7.56
C ASN A 142 -1.51 16.01 -6.08
N GLU A 143 -1.20 14.76 -5.76
CA GLU A 143 -0.98 14.25 -4.41
C GLU A 143 0.30 13.40 -4.43
N ILE A 144 1.00 13.34 -3.30
CA ILE A 144 2.18 12.52 -3.11
C ILE A 144 1.80 11.28 -2.32
N ILE A 145 2.02 10.10 -2.90
CA ILE A 145 1.88 8.82 -2.21
C ILE A 145 3.28 8.27 -1.91
N THR A 146 3.58 8.01 -0.64
CA THR A 146 4.85 7.42 -0.22
C THR A 146 4.69 5.93 0.02
N LEU A 147 5.50 5.14 -0.69
CA LEU A 147 5.68 3.72 -0.42
C LEU A 147 6.95 3.50 0.40
N LYS A 148 6.82 2.65 1.43
CA LYS A 148 7.93 2.19 2.27
C LYS A 148 7.86 0.67 2.36
N LYS A 149 9.03 0.03 2.40
CA LYS A 149 9.11 -1.40 2.62
C LYS A 149 8.76 -1.72 4.08
N GLN A 150 7.74 -2.54 4.28
CA GLN A 150 7.37 -3.11 5.57
C GLN A 150 7.53 -4.61 5.46
N GLU A 151 8.39 -5.17 6.32
CA GLU A 151 8.93 -6.53 6.15
C GLU A 151 9.61 -6.65 4.77
N ASP A 152 8.99 -7.35 3.82
CA ASP A 152 9.51 -7.54 2.46
C ASP A 152 8.58 -6.98 1.35
N ALA A 153 7.47 -6.34 1.72
CA ALA A 153 6.50 -5.79 0.78
C ALA A 153 6.55 -4.25 0.75
N TRP A 154 6.38 -3.67 -0.44
CA TRP A 154 6.17 -2.23 -0.58
C TRP A 154 4.72 -1.89 -0.23
N LYS A 155 4.55 -0.97 0.72
CA LYS A 155 3.23 -0.54 1.20
C LYS A 155 3.09 0.96 1.16
N ILE A 156 1.89 1.44 0.84
CA ILE A 156 1.48 2.84 0.97
C ILE A 156 1.46 3.17 2.46
N THR A 157 2.31 4.10 2.87
CA THR A 157 2.49 4.48 4.28
C THR A 157 2.13 5.92 4.57
N LYS A 158 1.97 6.76 3.53
CA LYS A 158 1.65 8.18 3.68
C LYS A 158 1.05 8.74 2.39
N VAL A 159 0.14 9.69 2.55
CA VAL A 159 -0.50 10.44 1.45
C VAL A 159 -0.57 11.92 1.82
N THR A 160 0.02 12.80 1.02
CA THR A 160 0.12 14.23 1.31
C THR A 160 -0.01 15.10 0.08
N GLU A 161 -0.45 16.34 0.25
CA GLU A 161 -0.35 17.37 -0.79
C GLU A 161 1.12 17.61 -1.18
N PRO A 162 1.39 17.96 -2.46
CA PRO A 162 2.70 18.46 -2.89
C PRO A 162 3.00 19.81 -2.22
N GLU A 163 4.25 20.01 -1.80
CA GLU A 163 4.74 21.27 -1.21
C GLU A 163 4.93 22.40 -2.24
#